data_AF-A0A9P6BEF2-F1
#
_entry.id   AF-A0A9P6BEF2-F1
#
_cell.length_a   1.000
_cell.length_b   1.000
_cell.length_c   1.000
_cell.angle_alpha   90.00
_cell.angle_beta   90.00
_cell.angle_gamma   90.00
#
_symmetry.space_group_name_H-M   'P 1'
#
loop_
_entity.id
_entity.type
_entity.pdbx_description
1 polymer ?
#
loop_
_entity_poly.entity_id
_entity_poly.type
_entity_poly.pdbx_seq_one_letter_code
_entity_poly.pdbx_strand_id
1 'polypeptide(L)'
;MSSDIETATAQLLAIHSSTGSRVLRHLITLYRSLHDREHNRPEATVRALEDVERILDYEFWDITLLEEAFTKVKSADDVPCYDRLEYLGDAVLDLNSADFWVRRGEAPSTASASVNNEVLQALCLELGLDQYIRNTLAKDRKEITRTKNEMAKNKNY
;
A
#
# COMPACT_ATOMS: atom_id res chain seq x y z
N MET A 1 6.91 -1.44 9.66
CA MET A 1 7.61 -2.07 8.51
C MET A 1 7.00 -3.41 8.63
N SER A 2 6.46 -4.01 7.58
CA SER A 2 5.74 -5.29 7.71
C SER A 2 4.24 -5.15 7.75
N SER A 3 3.70 -4.57 6.70
CA SER A 3 2.48 -5.14 6.12
C SER A 3 2.26 -4.79 4.66
N ASP A 4 3.34 -4.42 3.96
CA ASP A 4 3.40 -4.27 2.50
C ASP A 4 3.06 -5.60 1.76
N ILE A 5 2.52 -6.62 2.45
CA ILE A 5 2.12 -7.95 2.01
C ILE A 5 0.57 -8.15 2.04
N GLU A 6 -0.20 -7.31 2.74
CA GLU A 6 -1.59 -7.68 3.12
C GLU A 6 -2.65 -7.48 2.04
N THR A 7 -2.36 -6.68 1.00
CA THR A 7 -3.24 -6.56 -0.18
C THR A 7 -3.17 -7.82 -1.06
N ALA A 8 -2.08 -8.59 -1.01
CA ALA A 8 -1.95 -9.86 -1.72
C ALA A 8 -2.81 -11.00 -1.12
N THR A 9 -3.13 -10.94 0.17
CA THR A 9 -3.81 -12.03 0.89
C THR A 9 -5.33 -12.06 0.65
N ALA A 10 -5.97 -10.90 0.43
CA ALA A 10 -7.38 -10.83 0.03
C ALA A 10 -7.61 -11.37 -1.40
N GLN A 11 -6.60 -11.27 -2.28
CA GLN A 11 -6.64 -11.86 -3.61
C GLN A 11 -6.32 -13.37 -3.61
N LEU A 12 -5.51 -13.87 -2.66
CA LEU A 12 -5.23 -15.31 -2.51
C LEU A 12 -6.46 -16.15 -2.14
N LEU A 13 -7.45 -15.59 -1.43
CA LEU A 13 -8.72 -16.29 -1.15
C LEU A 13 -9.64 -16.40 -2.38
N ALA A 14 -9.42 -15.58 -3.42
CA ALA A 14 -10.14 -15.68 -4.69
C ALA A 14 -9.60 -16.82 -5.58
N ILE A 15 -8.38 -17.30 -5.32
CA ILE A 15 -7.71 -18.29 -6.18
C ILE A 15 -7.84 -19.73 -5.64
N HIS A 16 -8.16 -19.94 -4.36
CA HIS A 16 -8.22 -21.30 -3.80
C HIS A 16 -9.59 -22.00 -3.83
N SER A 17 -10.66 -21.36 -4.32
CA SER A 17 -11.89 -22.09 -4.67
C SER A 17 -12.07 -22.13 -6.18
N SER A 18 -11.68 -23.26 -6.75
CA SER A 18 -12.07 -23.72 -8.08
C SER A 18 -13.60 -23.90 -8.24
N THR A 19 -14.43 -23.23 -7.44
CA THR A 19 -15.90 -23.35 -7.48
C THR A 19 -16.61 -22.07 -6.98
N GLY A 20 -16.33 -20.91 -7.55
CA GLY A 20 -17.00 -19.64 -7.17
C GLY A 20 -18.10 -19.22 -8.16
N SER A 21 -19.35 -19.34 -7.75
CA SER A 21 -20.64 -18.97 -8.40
C SER A 21 -20.61 -17.91 -9.54
N ARG A 22 -21.48 -18.08 -10.55
CA ARG A 22 -21.80 -17.07 -11.60
C ARG A 22 -22.08 -15.68 -11.03
N VAL A 23 -22.59 -15.61 -9.79
CA VAL A 23 -22.87 -14.37 -9.07
C VAL A 23 -21.59 -13.60 -8.71
N LEU A 24 -20.52 -14.27 -8.29
CA LEU A 24 -19.24 -13.61 -7.99
C LEU A 24 -18.62 -13.03 -9.27
N ARG A 25 -18.68 -13.78 -10.38
CA ARG A 25 -18.31 -13.28 -11.71
C ARG A 25 -19.16 -12.07 -12.12
N HIS A 26 -20.48 -12.11 -11.90
CA HIS A 26 -21.37 -11.01 -12.24
C HIS A 26 -21.15 -9.77 -11.37
N LEU A 27 -20.88 -9.94 -10.07
CA LEU A 27 -20.55 -8.84 -9.15
C LEU A 27 -19.20 -8.19 -9.50
N ILE A 28 -18.19 -8.98 -9.85
CA ILE A 28 -16.90 -8.47 -10.35
C ILE A 28 -17.10 -7.71 -11.66
N THR A 29 -17.89 -8.23 -12.61
CA THR A 29 -18.20 -7.55 -13.88
C THR A 29 -19.01 -6.27 -13.69
N LEU A 30 -19.99 -6.26 -12.78
CA LEU A 30 -20.77 -5.05 -12.47
C LEU A 30 -19.91 -4.00 -11.78
N TYR A 31 -19.04 -4.41 -10.84
CA TYR A 31 -18.09 -3.51 -10.21
C TYR A 31 -17.11 -2.92 -11.23
N ARG A 32 -16.58 -3.71 -12.18
CA ARG A 32 -15.81 -3.21 -13.35
C ARG A 32 -16.59 -2.13 -14.12
N SER A 33 -17.85 -2.39 -14.45
CA SER A 33 -18.67 -1.45 -15.25
C SER A 33 -19.07 -0.17 -14.51
N LEU A 34 -19.05 -0.17 -13.17
CA LEU A 34 -19.39 0.98 -12.34
C LEU A 34 -18.17 1.83 -11.97
N HIS A 35 -16.96 1.24 -12.02
CA HIS A 35 -15.71 1.89 -11.62
C HIS A 35 -14.73 2.15 -12.77
N ASP A 36 -15.08 1.84 -14.02
CA ASP A 36 -14.38 2.34 -15.21
C ASP A 36 -14.53 3.87 -15.31
N ARG A 37 -13.75 4.58 -14.50
CA ARG A 37 -13.47 5.99 -14.68
C ARG A 37 -12.23 6.09 -15.55
N GLU A 38 -12.44 6.37 -16.82
CA GLU A 38 -11.37 6.78 -17.73
C GLU A 38 -10.78 8.10 -17.23
N HIS A 39 -9.84 8.01 -16.29
CA HIS A 39 -9.01 9.15 -15.90
C HIS A 39 -7.97 9.32 -17.00
N ASN A 40 -7.99 10.48 -17.63
CA ASN A 40 -6.93 10.90 -18.54
C ASN A 40 -5.67 11.18 -17.71
N ARG A 41 -4.94 10.12 -17.34
CA ARG A 41 -3.75 10.21 -16.49
C ARG A 41 -2.58 10.71 -17.32
N PRO A 42 -1.77 11.65 -16.79
CA PRO A 42 -0.48 11.97 -17.40
C PRO A 42 0.36 10.69 -17.53
N GLU A 43 1.06 10.50 -18.65
CA GLU A 43 1.90 9.31 -18.86
C GLU A 43 2.93 9.08 -17.75
N ALA A 44 3.43 10.16 -17.14
CA ALA A 44 4.33 10.08 -15.99
C ALA A 44 3.68 9.44 -14.76
N THR A 45 2.37 9.63 -14.56
CA THR A 45 1.61 8.96 -13.50
C THR A 45 1.42 7.49 -13.82
N VAL A 46 1.09 7.14 -15.07
CA VAL A 46 0.95 5.74 -15.48
C VAL A 46 2.25 4.97 -15.25
N ARG A 47 3.38 5.50 -15.72
CA ARG A 47 4.71 4.90 -15.50
C ARG A 47 5.08 4.76 -14.02
N ALA A 48 4.77 5.76 -13.21
CA ALA A 48 4.99 5.71 -11.77
C ALA A 48 4.19 4.59 -11.09
N LEU A 49 2.95 4.37 -11.52
CA LEU A 49 2.09 3.31 -10.97
C LEU A 49 2.61 1.92 -11.41
N GLU A 50 2.95 1.73 -12.69
CA GLU A 50 3.56 0.49 -13.21
C GLU A 50 4.89 0.15 -12.50
N ASP A 51 5.71 1.17 -12.20
CA ASP A 51 6.94 0.98 -11.44
C ASP A 51 6.66 0.46 -10.03
N VAL A 52 5.66 1.02 -9.35
CA VAL A 52 5.28 0.60 -7.99
C VAL A 52 4.72 -0.82 -8.01
N GLU A 53 3.87 -1.18 -8.96
CA GLU A 53 3.37 -2.56 -9.11
C GLU A 53 4.51 -3.57 -9.28
N ARG A 54 5.53 -3.20 -10.05
CA ARG A 54 6.73 -4.02 -10.22
C ARG A 54 7.58 -4.10 -8.95
N ILE A 55 7.70 -3.02 -8.17
CA ILE A 55 8.43 -3.03 -6.88
C ILE A 55 7.71 -3.94 -5.88
N LEU A 56 6.38 -3.91 -5.87
CA LEU A 56 5.54 -4.71 -4.97
C LEU A 56 5.33 -6.16 -5.46
N ASP A 57 5.73 -6.48 -6.69
CA ASP A 57 5.41 -7.73 -7.39
C ASP A 57 3.90 -8.03 -7.34
N TYR A 58 3.09 -6.99 -7.58
CA TYR A 58 1.64 -7.04 -7.40
C TYR A 58 0.92 -6.11 -8.38
N GLU A 59 0.00 -6.68 -9.17
CA GLU A 59 -0.86 -5.96 -10.10
C GLU A 59 -2.20 -5.61 -9.42
N PHE A 60 -2.49 -4.32 -9.31
CA PHE A 60 -3.74 -3.83 -8.76
C PHE A 60 -4.87 -4.00 -9.77
N TRP A 61 -5.94 -4.67 -9.34
CA TRP A 61 -7.15 -4.74 -10.15
C TRP A 61 -7.76 -3.36 -10.41
N ASP A 62 -7.65 -2.44 -9.44
CA ASP A 62 -8.04 -1.04 -9.58
C ASP A 62 -6.86 -0.14 -9.26
N ILE A 63 -6.23 0.36 -10.32
CA ILE A 63 -5.07 1.24 -10.23
C ILE A 63 -5.41 2.58 -9.56
N THR A 64 -6.69 2.96 -9.45
CA THR A 64 -7.10 4.18 -8.72
C THR A 64 -6.85 4.06 -7.21
N LEU A 65 -6.86 2.84 -6.66
CA LEU A 65 -6.54 2.60 -5.26
C LEU A 65 -5.04 2.81 -4.99
N LEU A 66 -4.20 2.33 -5.90
CA LEU A 66 -2.76 2.58 -5.84
C LEU A 66 -2.49 4.08 -5.99
N GLU A 67 -3.19 4.72 -6.92
CA GLU A 67 -3.09 6.15 -7.13
C GLU A 67 -3.50 6.98 -5.89
N GLU A 68 -4.59 6.60 -5.21
CA GLU A 68 -5.05 7.19 -3.95
C GLU A 68 -4.03 6.95 -2.82
N ALA A 69 -3.49 5.74 -2.68
CA ALA A 69 -2.50 5.38 -1.67
C ALA A 69 -1.22 6.23 -1.75
N PHE A 70 -0.84 6.67 -2.95
CA PHE A 70 0.32 7.53 -3.17
C PHE A 70 -0.01 9.03 -3.23
N THR A 71 -1.21 9.44 -2.82
CA THR A 71 -1.66 10.84 -2.85
C THR A 71 -1.82 11.39 -1.44
N LYS A 72 -0.90 12.27 -1.01
CA LYS A 72 -0.90 12.83 0.35
C LYS A 72 -1.95 13.89 0.59
N VAL A 73 -2.06 14.84 -0.33
CA VAL A 73 -3.06 15.90 -0.30
C VAL A 73 -3.89 15.78 -1.55
N LYS A 74 -5.20 15.95 -1.42
CA LYS A 74 -6.13 15.97 -2.54
C LYS A 74 -5.58 16.88 -3.65
N SER A 75 -5.47 16.35 -4.86
CA SER A 75 -5.09 17.13 -6.03
C SER A 75 -6.30 17.91 -6.56
N ALA A 76 -6.04 18.80 -7.53
CA ALA A 76 -7.10 19.46 -8.29
C ALA A 76 -7.92 18.48 -9.15
N ASP A 77 -7.43 17.25 -9.35
CA ASP A 77 -8.04 16.21 -10.18
C ASP A 77 -9.05 15.33 -9.43
N ASP A 78 -9.47 15.76 -8.23
CA ASP A 78 -10.46 15.08 -7.37
C ASP A 78 -10.09 13.64 -6.96
N VAL A 79 -8.81 13.26 -7.11
CA VAL A 79 -8.27 12.02 -6.57
C VAL A 79 -8.25 12.14 -5.04
N PRO A 80 -8.85 11.18 -4.31
CA PRO A 80 -8.82 11.23 -2.86
C PRO A 80 -7.40 11.09 -2.30
N CYS A 81 -7.20 11.58 -1.08
CA CYS A 81 -5.96 11.39 -0.34
C CYS A 81 -5.97 10.04 0.40
N TYR A 82 -4.78 9.55 0.73
CA TYR A 82 -4.57 8.22 1.31
C TYR A 82 -5.25 7.99 2.67
N ASP A 83 -5.75 9.02 3.36
CA ASP A 83 -6.17 8.96 4.78
C ASP A 83 -7.13 7.79 5.09
N ARG A 84 -8.07 7.49 4.18
CA ARG A 84 -9.02 6.37 4.39
C ARG A 84 -8.33 5.01 4.24
N LEU A 85 -7.39 4.91 3.31
CA LEU A 85 -6.64 3.69 3.03
C LEU A 85 -5.62 3.43 4.14
N GLU A 86 -5.02 4.49 4.72
CA GLU A 86 -4.19 4.42 5.92
C GLU A 86 -5.00 3.88 7.11
N TYR A 87 -6.18 4.47 7.38
CA TYR A 87 -7.04 4.02 8.48
C TYR A 87 -7.46 2.54 8.35
N LEU A 88 -7.85 2.12 7.15
CA LEU A 88 -8.20 0.72 6.88
C LEU A 88 -6.96 -0.19 6.97
N GLY A 89 -5.84 0.28 6.42
CA GLY A 89 -4.55 -0.39 6.44
C GLY A 89 -4.19 -0.77 7.86
N ASP A 90 -4.07 0.19 8.77
CA ASP A 90 -3.65 -0.03 10.17
C ASP A 90 -4.42 -1.18 10.85
N ALA A 91 -5.75 -1.21 10.71
CA ALA A 91 -6.57 -2.27 11.29
C ALA A 91 -6.29 -3.66 10.69
N VAL A 92 -5.98 -3.71 9.40
CA VAL A 92 -5.63 -4.94 8.68
C VAL A 92 -4.26 -5.43 9.15
N LEU A 93 -3.28 -4.52 9.31
CA LEU A 93 -1.92 -4.86 9.76
C LEU A 93 -1.91 -5.38 11.19
N ASP A 94 -2.64 -4.70 12.06
CA ASP A 94 -2.80 -5.07 13.45
C ASP A 94 -3.37 -6.48 13.57
N LEU A 95 -4.40 -6.80 12.78
CA LEU A 95 -5.06 -8.10 12.81
C LEU A 95 -4.15 -9.22 12.29
N ASN A 96 -3.58 -9.06 11.10
CA ASN A 96 -2.75 -10.08 10.47
C ASN A 96 -1.45 -10.31 11.24
N SER A 97 -0.81 -9.24 11.72
CA SER A 97 0.41 -9.36 12.51
C SER A 97 0.15 -10.02 13.86
N ALA A 98 -0.96 -9.67 14.52
CA ALA A 98 -1.37 -10.35 15.76
C ALA A 98 -1.63 -11.84 15.50
N ASP A 99 -2.40 -12.20 14.48
CA ASP A 99 -2.69 -13.60 14.14
C ASP A 99 -1.40 -14.38 13.80
N PHE A 100 -0.49 -13.81 13.01
CA PHE A 100 0.78 -14.41 12.64
C PHE A 100 1.64 -14.77 13.85
N TRP A 101 1.82 -13.83 14.78
CA TRP A 101 2.64 -14.03 15.98
C TRP A 101 1.97 -14.95 17.00
N VAL A 102 0.66 -14.82 17.20
CA VAL A 102 -0.10 -15.71 18.11
C VAL A 102 -0.05 -17.15 17.63
N ARG A 103 -0.18 -17.43 16.33
CA ARG A 103 -0.04 -18.79 15.77
C ARG A 103 1.33 -19.40 16.01
N ARG A 104 2.35 -18.58 16.25
CA ARG A 104 3.71 -19.00 16.59
C ARG A 104 3.95 -19.12 18.09
N GLY A 105 2.94 -18.86 18.92
CA GLY A 105 3.03 -18.90 20.38
C GLY A 105 3.64 -17.65 20.99
N GLU A 106 3.76 -16.57 20.22
CA GLU A 106 4.30 -15.29 20.70
C GLU A 106 3.22 -14.41 21.32
N ALA A 107 3.65 -13.47 22.17
CA ALA A 107 2.75 -12.51 22.80
C ALA A 107 2.23 -11.48 21.77
N PRO A 108 1.00 -10.95 21.92
CA PRO A 108 0.47 -9.89 21.07
C PRO A 108 1.37 -8.63 21.01
N SER A 109 2.13 -8.35 22.08
CA SER A 109 3.10 -7.25 22.10
C SER A 109 4.21 -7.38 21.06
N THR A 110 4.52 -8.60 20.61
CA THR A 110 5.49 -8.84 19.54
C THR A 110 4.98 -8.30 18.21
N ALA A 111 3.68 -8.40 17.94
CA ALA A 111 3.06 -7.82 16.75
C ALA A 111 3.22 -6.29 16.74
N SER A 112 2.85 -5.62 17.83
CA SER A 112 2.97 -4.16 17.95
C SER A 112 4.43 -3.67 17.88
N ALA A 113 5.39 -4.47 18.33
CA ALA A 113 6.81 -4.14 18.17
C ALA A 113 7.28 -4.29 16.72
N SER A 114 6.75 -5.29 16.00
CA SER A 114 7.11 -5.55 14.59
C SER A 114 6.45 -4.59 13.60
N VAL A 115 5.23 -4.14 13.88
CA VAL A 115 4.47 -3.24 13.01
C VAL A 115 4.22 -1.92 13.74
N ASN A 116 5.05 -0.94 13.41
CA ASN A 116 4.90 0.44 13.84
C ASN A 116 5.41 1.40 12.76
N ASN A 117 5.13 2.70 12.95
CA ASN A 117 5.40 3.76 11.97
C ASN A 117 6.87 3.92 11.61
N GLU A 118 7.80 3.84 12.57
CA GLU A 118 9.25 3.97 12.30
C GLU A 118 9.72 2.85 11.41
N VAL A 119 9.25 1.65 11.75
CA VAL A 119 9.50 0.44 11.00
C VAL A 119 8.84 0.74 9.61
N LEU A 120 7.57 1.18 9.49
CA LEU A 120 6.86 1.21 8.17
C LEU A 120 7.51 2.21 7.22
N GLN A 121 7.92 3.33 7.78
CA GLN A 121 8.72 4.33 7.11
C GLN A 121 10.03 3.76 6.57
N ALA A 122 10.78 2.98 7.35
CA ALA A 122 12.05 2.43 6.90
C ALA A 122 11.92 1.48 5.70
N LEU A 123 10.84 0.69 5.56
CA LEU A 123 10.61 -0.16 4.36
C LEU A 123 10.13 0.63 3.18
N CYS A 124 9.26 1.61 3.40
CA CYS A 124 8.90 2.55 2.35
C CYS A 124 10.15 3.23 1.75
N LEU A 125 11.11 3.62 2.59
CA LEU A 125 12.38 4.20 2.14
C LEU A 125 13.32 3.17 1.49
N GLU A 126 13.39 1.96 2.02
CA GLU A 126 14.25 0.89 1.49
C GLU A 126 13.79 0.37 0.13
N LEU A 127 12.47 0.27 -0.08
CA LEU A 127 11.85 -0.06 -1.36
C LEU A 127 11.83 1.13 -2.33
N GLY A 128 12.22 2.33 -1.87
CA GLY A 128 12.21 3.55 -2.67
C GLY A 128 10.80 4.01 -3.05
N LEU A 129 9.78 3.68 -2.25
CA LEU A 129 8.39 4.06 -2.52
C LEU A 129 8.13 5.55 -2.27
N ASP A 130 8.95 6.18 -1.42
CA ASP A 130 8.81 7.60 -1.06
C ASP A 130 8.91 8.55 -2.27
N GLN A 131 9.61 8.15 -3.33
CA GLN A 131 9.75 8.95 -4.55
C GLN A 131 8.45 9.06 -5.37
N TYR A 132 7.51 8.14 -5.16
CA TYR A 132 6.24 8.07 -5.86
C TYR A 132 5.11 8.82 -5.13
N ILE A 133 5.35 9.30 -3.90
CA ILE A 133 4.35 10.05 -3.12
C ILE A 133 4.12 11.43 -3.75
N ARG A 134 2.89 11.67 -4.21
CA ARG A 134 2.45 12.90 -4.85
C ARG A 134 1.90 13.90 -3.84
N ASN A 135 1.97 15.18 -4.22
CA ASN A 135 1.49 16.31 -3.43
C ASN A 135 2.13 16.43 -2.03
N THR A 136 3.35 15.89 -1.89
CA THR A 136 4.15 15.99 -0.67
C THR A 136 4.58 17.43 -0.41
N LEU A 137 4.37 17.93 0.81
CA LEU A 137 4.77 19.29 1.16
C LEU A 137 6.30 19.42 1.22
N ALA A 138 6.84 20.60 0.94
CA ALA A 138 8.28 20.83 0.95
C ALA A 138 8.94 20.53 2.32
N LYS A 139 8.20 20.73 3.42
CA LYS A 139 8.64 20.37 4.77
C LYS A 139 8.85 18.85 4.90
N ASP A 140 7.92 18.06 4.36
CA ASP A 140 7.92 16.60 4.47
C ASP A 140 9.08 16.01 3.65
N ARG A 141 9.38 16.58 2.48
CA ARG A 141 10.55 16.15 1.66
C ARG A 141 11.88 16.34 2.37
N LYS A 142 12.03 17.44 3.13
CA LYS A 142 13.23 17.68 3.94
C LYS A 142 13.38 16.64 5.04
N GLU A 143 12.28 16.26 5.67
CA GLU A 143 12.25 15.23 6.70
C GLU A 143 12.60 13.85 6.12
N ILE A 144 11.99 13.45 4.99
CA ILE A 144 12.32 12.21 4.27
C ILE A 144 13.82 12.15 3.92
N THR A 145 14.36 13.26 3.41
CA THR A 145 15.79 13.35 3.06
C THR A 145 16.69 13.20 4.28
N ARG A 146 16.30 13.80 5.42
CA ARG A 146 17.03 13.66 6.68
C ARG A 146 17.06 12.19 7.13
N THR A 147 15.89 11.55 7.18
CA THR A 147 15.77 10.15 7.61
C THR A 147 16.57 9.21 6.70
N LYS A 148 16.52 9.40 5.37
CA LYS A 148 17.35 8.65 4.42
C LYS A 148 18.84 8.76 4.73
N ASN A 149 19.32 9.96 5.04
CA ASN A 149 20.72 10.20 5.38
C ASN A 149 21.11 9.56 6.71
N GLU A 150 20.21 9.51 7.69
CA GLU A 150 20.42 8.83 8.97
C GLU A 150 20.48 7.31 8.78
N MET A 151 19.56 6.72 8.00
CA MET A 151 19.58 5.30 7.66
C MET A 151 20.83 4.89 6.89
N ALA A 152 21.28 5.71 5.93
CA ALA A 152 22.51 5.46 5.18
C ALA A 152 23.76 5.46 6.07
N LYS A 153 23.79 6.28 7.13
CA LYS A 153 24.88 6.28 8.11
C LYS A 153 24.88 5.02 8.98
N ASN A 154 23.71 4.52 9.35
CA ASN A 154 23.59 3.32 10.19
C ASN A 154 23.89 2.01 9.45
N LYS A 155 23.79 1.96 8.11
CA LYS A 155 24.20 0.81 7.28
C LYS A 155 25.72 0.67 7.08
N ASN A 156 26.54 1.63 7.53
CA ASN A 156 27.99 1.68 7.31
C ASN A 156 28.85 1.21 8.52
N TYR A 157 28.30 0.35 9.38
CA TYR A 157 29.03 -0.29 10.50
C TYR A 157 28.94 -1.80 10.42
#